data_AF-A0A3D2X8G2-F1
#
_entry.id   AF-A0A3D2X8G2-F1
#
_cell.length_a   1.000
_cell.length_b   1.000
_cell.length_c   1.000
_cell.angle_alpha   90.00
_cell.angle_beta   90.00
_cell.angle_gamma   90.00
#
_symmetry.space_group_name_H-M   'P 1'
#
loop_
_entity.id
_entity.type
_entity.pdbx_description
1 polymer ?
#
loop_
_entity_poly.entity_id
_entity_poly.type
_entity_poly.pdbx_seq_one_letter_code
_entity_poly.pdbx_strand_id
1 'polypeptide(L)' 'MARDMSPVLKRCRALGLEPTFLGIDKKSNRNFARAGKKVSEYGTQ' A
#
# COMPACT_ATOMS: atom_id res chain seq x y z
N MET A 1 21.27 8.85 -2.54
CA MET A 1 20.20 7.92 -2.11
C MET A 1 19.08 7.98 -3.14
N ALA A 2 18.68 6.85 -3.72
CA ALA A 2 17.54 6.80 -4.63
C ALA A 2 16.24 6.92 -3.83
N ARG A 3 15.30 7.74 -4.30
CA ARG A 3 13.96 7.86 -3.73
C ARG A 3 12.99 7.06 -4.57
N ASP A 4 12.13 6.31 -3.92
CA ASP A 4 11.08 5.57 -4.60
C ASP A 4 10.00 6.55 -5.07
N MET A 5 9.93 6.75 -6.39
CA MET A 5 8.98 7.65 -7.05
C MET A 5 7.75 6.92 -7.58
N SER A 6 7.52 5.67 -7.16
CA SER A 6 6.34 4.91 -7.54
C SER A 6 5.04 5.52 -6.96
N PRO A 7 3.87 5.20 -7.54
CA PRO A 7 2.60 5.78 -7.11
C PRO A 7 2.25 5.44 -5.65
N VAL A 8 2.37 6.42 -4.76
CA VAL A 8 2.20 6.25 -3.31
C VAL A 8 0.84 5.68 -2.94
N LEU A 9 -0.26 6.17 -3.52
CA LEU A 9 -1.61 5.68 -3.23
C LEU A 9 -1.83 4.20 -3.64
N LYS A 10 -1.09 3.68 -4.63
CA LYS A 10 -1.16 2.26 -4.96
C LYS A 10 -0.45 1.42 -3.90
N ARG A 11 0.70 1.89 -3.40
CA ARG A 11 1.45 1.23 -2.33
C ARG A 11 0.69 1.20 -1.02
N CYS A 12 0.14 2.34 -0.60
CA CYS A 12 -0.74 2.42 0.57
C CYS A 12 -1.87 1.40 0.49
N ARG A 13 -2.51 1.26 -0.67
CA ARG A 13 -3.59 0.28 -0.87
C ARG A 13 -3.11 -1.17 -0.82
N ALA A 14 -1.94 -1.47 -1.37
CA ALA A 14 -1.38 -2.83 -1.37
C ALA A 14 -0.95 -3.27 0.04
N LEU A 15 -0.43 -2.32 0.84
CA LEU A 15 0.09 -2.57 2.18
C LEU A 15 -0.95 -2.36 3.30
N GLY A 16 -2.15 -1.84 2.97
CA GLY A 16 -3.17 -1.50 3.97
C GLY A 16 -2.83 -0.29 4.84
N LEU A 17 -1.93 0.59 4.38
CA LEU A 17 -1.49 1.78 5.10
C LEU A 17 -2.32 3.01 4.73
N GLU A 18 -2.52 3.92 5.67
CA GLU A 18 -3.08 5.24 5.36
C GLU A 18 -2.00 6.14 4.71
N PRO A 19 -2.34 6.93 3.66
CA PRO A 19 -1.41 7.89 3.05
C PRO A 19 -0.86 8.97 4.00
N THR A 20 -1.56 9.24 5.10
CA THR A 20 -1.18 10.20 6.16
C THR A 20 0.15 9.84 6.82
N PHE A 21 0.45 8.55 7.00
CA PHE A 21 1.74 8.08 7.52
C PHE A 21 2.92 8.48 6.63
N LEU A 22 2.66 8.72 5.34
CA LEU A 22 3.66 9.17 4.37
C LEU A 22 3.61 10.68 4.14
N GLY A 23 2.84 11.42 4.95
CA GLY A 23 2.70 12.87 4.87
C GLY A 23 1.85 13.35 3.70
N ILE A 24 1.00 12.49 3.14
CA ILE A 24 0.12 12.81 2.00
C ILE A 24 -1.34 12.86 2.48
N ASP A 25 -2.00 13.99 2.30
CA ASP A 25 -3.42 14.19 2.67
C ASP A 25 -4.42 13.55 1.67
N LYS A 26 -3.93 13.15 0.49
CA LYS A 26 -4.77 12.56 -0.56
C LYS A 26 -5.28 11.18 -0.17
N LYS A 27 -6.60 10.97 -0.24
CA LYS A 27 -7.25 9.67 -0.01
C LYS A 27 -7.59 8.95 -1.32
N SER A 28 -7.63 7.63 -1.27
CA SER A 28 -7.97 6.78 -2.42
C SER A 28 -9.33 6.12 -2.21
N ASN A 29 -10.32 6.43 -3.05
CA ASN A 29 -11.68 5.84 -2.99
C ASN A 29 -11.78 4.41 -3.56
N ARG A 30 -10.64 3.72 -3.76
CA ARG A 30 -10.56 2.40 -4.39
C ARG A 30 -10.13 1.36 -3.37
N ASN A 31 -10.84 0.24 -3.32
CA ASN A 31 -10.51 -0.91 -2.48
C ASN A 31 -9.61 -1.92 -3.23
N PHE A 32 -8.78 -2.67 -2.51
CA PHE A 32 -7.95 -3.73 -3.08
C PHE A 32 -8.78 -5.00 -3.27
N ALA A 33 -9.33 -5.21 -4.47
CA ALA A 33 -10.26 -6.31 -4.75
C ALA A 33 -9.61 -7.70 -4.91
N ARG A 34 -8.26 -7.80 -4.85
CA ARG A 34 -7.51 -9.04 -5.16
C ARG A 34 -6.60 -9.51 -4.04
N ALA A 35 -7.08 -9.47 -2.80
CA ALA A 35 -6.46 -10.18 -1.67
C ALA A 35 -6.71 -11.69 -1.83
N GLY A 36 -6.20 -12.30 -2.90
CA GLY A 36 -6.37 -13.72 -3.16
C GLY A 36 -5.49 -14.56 -2.26
N LYS A 37 -6.01 -15.72 -1.83
CA LYS A 37 -5.36 -16.80 -1.07
C LYS A 37 -4.71 -16.36 0.27
N LYS A 38 -4.48 -17.35 1.13
CA LYS A 38 -3.81 -17.15 2.42
C LYS A 38 -2.34 -16.79 2.16
N VAL A 39 -1.87 -15.68 2.73
CA VAL A 39 -0.46 -15.26 2.66
C VAL A 39 0.38 -16.25 3.48
N SER A 40 1.57 -16.61 2.98
CA SER A 40 2.53 -17.42 3.74
C SER A 40 3.16 -16.61 4.87
N GLU A 41 3.78 -17.28 5.84
CA GLU A 41 4.51 -16.59 6.92
C GLU A 41 5.58 -15.63 6.38
N TYR A 42 6.34 -16.05 5.36
CA TYR A 42 7.35 -15.20 4.72
C TYR A 42 6.75 -13.97 4.02
N GLY A 43 5.55 -14.08 3.44
CA GLY A 43 4.91 -12.95 2.77
C GLY A 43 4.37 -11.88 3.71
N THR A 44 4.31 -12.18 5.02
CA THR A 44 3.82 -11.27 6.06
C THR A 44 4.96 -10.62 6.86
N GLN A 45 6.14 -11.23 6.87
CA GLN A 45 7.36 -10.67 7.46
C GLN A 45 7.89 -9.48 6.64
#